data_AF-A0A2D8GGL9-F1
#
_entry.id   AF-A0A2D8GGL9-F1
#
_cell.length_a   1.000
_cell.length_b   1.000
_cell.length_c   1.000
_cell.angle_alpha   90.00
_cell.angle_beta   90.00
_cell.angle_gamma   90.00
#
_symmetry.space_group_name_H-M   'P 1'
#
loop_
_entity.id
_entity.type
_entity.pdbx_description
1 polymer ?
#
loop_
_entity_poly.entity_id
_entity_poly.type
_entity_poly.pdbx_seq_one_letter_code
_entity_poly.pdbx_strand_id
1 'polypeptide(L)' 'MLAGKKIGLLDNRKPNADVVLEHVAERLAARTGTEVVRRDNKNAAIPCEDQVLEGIAKEVEIVLTGTAD' A
#
# COMPACT_ATOMS: atom_id res chain seq x y z
N MET A 1 11.09 10.66 -11.29
CA MET A 1 11.28 11.06 -9.88
C MET A 1 10.05 10.66 -9.08
N LEU A 2 10.22 10.19 -7.85
CA LEU A 2 9.10 9.78 -6.98
C LEU A 2 8.70 10.84 -5.93
N ALA A 3 9.56 11.84 -5.67
CA ALA A 3 9.28 12.90 -4.72
C ALA A 3 7.91 13.57 -4.94
N GLY A 4 7.19 13.78 -3.84
CA GLY A 4 5.84 14.36 -3.82
C GLY A 4 4.71 13.41 -4.24
N LYS A 5 4.99 12.16 -4.63
CA LYS A 5 3.95 11.15 -4.90
C LYS A 5 3.40 10.56 -3.61
N LYS A 6 2.15 10.13 -3.68
CA LYS A 6 1.41 9.49 -2.59
C LYS A 6 1.49 7.97 -2.73
N ILE A 7 1.76 7.32 -1.61
CA ILE A 7 1.77 5.88 -1.44
C ILE A 7 0.46 5.45 -0.77
N GLY A 8 -0.18 4.43 -1.33
CA GLY A 8 -1.23 3.66 -0.69
C GLY A 8 -0.74 2.27 -0.33
N LEU A 9 -1.15 1.77 0.84
CA LEU A 9 -0.90 0.42 1.27
C LEU A 9 -2.14 -0.44 1.02
N LEU A 10 -1.98 -1.58 0.36
CA LEU A 10 -3.03 -2.57 0.14
C LEU A 10 -2.61 -3.89 0.78
N ASP A 11 -3.03 -4.09 2.03
CA ASP A 11 -2.68 -5.23 2.87
C ASP A 11 -3.55 -6.45 2.55
N ASN A 12 -2.92 -7.60 2.34
CA ASN A 12 -3.58 -8.88 2.06
C ASN A 12 -3.98 -9.67 3.32
N ARG A 13 -3.69 -9.11 4.50
CA ARG A 13 -3.96 -9.70 5.83
C ARG A 13 -3.31 -11.05 6.06
N LYS A 14 -2.24 -11.36 5.33
CA LYS A 14 -1.39 -12.49 5.68
C LYS A 14 -0.59 -12.17 6.94
N PRO A 15 -0.24 -13.15 7.78
CA PRO A 15 0.51 -12.87 9.00
C PRO A 15 1.78 -12.06 8.71
N ASN A 16 1.99 -10.98 9.47
CA ASN A 16 3.09 -10.02 9.33
C ASN A 16 3.10 -9.17 8.05
N ALA A 17 2.06 -9.21 7.20
CA ALA A 17 2.01 -8.41 5.98
C ALA A 17 2.00 -6.90 6.29
N ASP A 18 1.29 -6.52 7.35
CA ASP A 18 1.23 -5.16 7.89
C ASP A 18 2.62 -4.65 8.33
N VAL A 19 3.38 -5.46 9.04
CA VAL A 19 4.73 -5.13 9.53
C VAL A 19 5.69 -4.90 8.36
N VAL A 20 5.69 -5.80 7.38
CA VAL A 20 6.54 -5.67 6.19
C VAL A 20 6.14 -4.45 5.37
N LEU A 21 4.83 -4.28 5.12
CA LEU A 21 4.32 -3.16 4.34
C LEU A 21 4.68 -1.82 4.98
N GLU A 22 4.50 -1.69 6.29
CA GLU A 22 4.82 -0.46 7.01
C GLU A 22 6.31 -0.12 6.90
N HIS A 23 7.18 -1.08 7.21
CA HIS A 23 8.63 -0.82 7.15
C HIS A 23 9.13 -0.51 5.74
N VAL A 24 8.57 -1.15 4.71
CA VAL A 24 8.91 -0.82 3.32
C VAL A 24 8.41 0.57 2.97
N ALA A 25 7.20 0.93 3.37
CA ALA A 25 6.60 2.23 3.09
C ALA A 25 7.37 3.38 3.76
N GLU A 26 7.70 3.24 5.04
CA GLU A 26 8.51 4.21 5.80
C GLU A 26 9.87 4.44 5.13
N ARG A 27 10.57 3.35 4.76
CA ARG A 27 11.89 3.45 4.11
C ARG A 27 11.80 4.03 2.70
N LEU A 28 10.74 3.72 1.96
CA LEU A 28 10.51 4.27 0.63
C LEU A 28 10.22 5.77 0.70
N ALA A 29 9.34 6.18 1.61
CA ALA A 29 9.02 7.59 1.90
C ALA A 29 10.28 8.39 2.24
N ALA A 30 11.05 7.92 3.23
CA ALA A 30 12.27 8.61 3.67
C ALA A 30 13.32 8.76 2.55
N ARG A 31 13.47 7.75 1.68
CA ARG A 31 14.49 7.76 0.61
C ARG A 31 14.08 8.56 -0.62
N THR A 32 12.78 8.75 -0.83
CA THR A 32 12.27 9.26 -2.11
C THR A 32 11.44 10.53 -2.00
N GLY A 33 11.12 10.98 -0.77
CA GLY A 33 10.28 12.16 -0.55
C GLY A 33 8.82 11.93 -0.89
N THR A 34 8.36 10.68 -0.85
CA THR A 34 6.94 10.31 -0.95
C THR A 34 6.27 10.33 0.41
N GLU A 35 4.94 10.27 0.42
CA GLU A 35 4.13 10.25 1.63
C GLU A 35 3.14 9.07 1.59
N VAL A 36 2.98 8.36 2.70
CA VAL A 36 1.93 7.35 2.85
C VAL A 36 0.64 8.06 3.27
N VAL A 37 -0.41 7.99 2.46
CA VAL A 37 -1.65 8.75 2.71
C VAL A 37 -2.87 7.85 2.92
N ARG A 38 -2.77 6.57 2.55
CA ARG A 38 -3.89 5.65 2.54
C ARG A 38 -3.47 4.23 2.89
N ARG A 39 -4.34 3.52 3.60
CA ARG A 39 -4.21 2.09 3.88
C ARG A 39 -5.57 1.43 3.76
N ASP A 40 -5.62 0.38 2.95
CA ASP A 40 -6.78 -0.51 2.79
C ASP A 40 -6.38 -1.97 3.01
N ASN A 41 -7.38 -2.81 3.24
CA ASN A 41 -7.21 -4.26 3.35
C ASN A 41 -7.98 -4.96 2.25
N LYS A 42 -7.44 -6.08 1.78
CA LYS A 42 -8.17 -7.07 0.99
C LYS A 42 -7.92 -8.47 1.54
N ASN A 43 -8.71 -9.43 1.10
CA ASN A 43 -8.42 -10.84 1.35
C ASN A 43 -7.36 -11.34 0.36
N ALA A 44 -6.40 -12.13 0.83
CA ALA A 44 -5.36 -12.71 -0.01
C ALA A 44 -5.88 -13.71 -1.06
N ALA A 45 -6.98 -14.41 -0.77
CA ALA A 45 -7.48 -15.55 -1.54
C ALA A 45 -8.54 -15.20 -2.60
N ILE A 46 -9.01 -13.96 -2.62
CA ILE A 46 -10.02 -13.48 -3.59
C ILE A 46 -9.57 -12.16 -4.23
N PRO A 47 -10.13 -11.79 -5.40
CA PRO A 47 -9.90 -10.48 -5.98
C PRO A 47 -10.22 -9.34 -5.00
N CYS A 48 -9.51 -8.22 -5.15
CA CYS A 48 -9.83 -6.99 -4.41
C CYS A 48 -11.22 -6.51 -4.82
N GLU A 49 -11.99 -5.99 -3.87
CA GLU A 49 -13.27 -5.35 -4.14
C GLU A 49 -13.06 -4.11 -5.03
N ASP A 50 -13.88 -3.96 -6.08
CA ASP A 50 -13.77 -2.86 -7.05
C ASP A 50 -13.79 -1.49 -6.36
N GLN A 51 -14.60 -1.32 -5.32
CA GLN A 51 -14.67 -0.08 -4.54
C GLN A 51 -13.34 0.27 -3.85
N VAL A 52 -12.62 -0.73 -3.33
CA VAL A 52 -11.31 -0.52 -2.69
C VAL A 52 -10.28 -0.15 -3.75
N LEU A 53 -10.28 -0.89 -4.87
CA LEU A 53 -9.36 -0.66 -5.98
C LEU A 53 -9.55 0.74 -6.59
N GLU A 54 -10.80 1.13 -6.85
CA GLU A 54 -11.14 2.47 -7.33
C GLU A 54 -10.75 3.58 -6.34
N GLY A 55 -10.97 3.34 -5.05
CA GLY A 55 -10.60 4.30 -4.00
C GLY A 55 -9.10 4.57 -4.00
N ILE A 56 -8.30 3.51 -4.00
CA ILE A 56 -6.83 3.61 -4.07
C ILE A 56 -6.40 4.29 -5.37
N ALA A 57 -6.96 3.90 -6.52
CA ALA A 57 -6.57 4.43 -7.82
C ALA A 57 -6.84 5.94 -7.98
N LYS A 58 -7.81 6.48 -7.24
CA LYS A 58 -8.15 7.92 -7.25
C LYS A 58 -7.23 8.76 -6.36
N GLU A 59 -6.60 8.16 -5.36
CA GLU A 59 -5.96 8.89 -4.27
C GLU A 59 -4.42 8.78 -4.25
N VAL A 60 -3.86 7.70 -4.82
CA VAL A 60 -2.43 7.42 -4.74
C VAL A 60 -1.83 7.09 -6.11
N GLU A 61 -0.57 7.49 -6.33
CA GLU A 61 0.17 7.14 -7.55
C GLU A 61 1.03 5.88 -7.41
N ILE A 62 1.26 5.42 -6.18
CA ILE A 62 2.07 4.24 -5.89
C ILE A 62 1.28 3.35 -4.95
N VAL A 63 1.12 2.07 -5.30
CA VAL A 63 0.52 1.07 -4.41
C VAL A 63 1.60 0.11 -3.96
N LEU A 64 1.80 0.02 -2.65
CA LEU A 64 2.51 -1.09 -2.04
C LEU A 64 1.47 -2.13 -1.64
N THR A 65 1.45 -3.25 -2.36
CA THR A 65 0.66 -4.42 -1.99
C THR A 65 1.60 -5.56 -1.72
N GLY A 66 1.38 -6.23 -0.59
CA GLY A 66 2.41 -7.04 0.03
C GLY A 66 1.89 -8.39 0.48
N THR A 67 2.77 -9.38 0.36
CA THR A 67 2.59 -10.76 0.77
C THR A 67 3.50 -11.00 1.97
N ALA A 68 2.99 -11.62 3.01
CA ALA A 68 3.76 -12.29 4.07
C ALA A 68 3.13 -13.68 4.28
N ASP A 69 3.44 -14.46 5.30
CA ASP A 69 2.80 -15.77 5.57
C ASP A 69 2.64 -15.98 7.07
#